data_AF-A0A2X3JAH8-F1
#
_entry.id   AF-A0A2X3JAH8-F1
#
_cell.length_a   1.000
_cell.length_b   1.000
_cell.length_c   1.000
_cell.angle_alpha   90.00
_cell.angle_beta   90.00
_cell.angle_gamma   90.00
#
_symmetry.space_group_name_H-M   'P 1'
#
loop_
_entity.id
_entity.type
_entity.pdbx_description
1 polymer ?
#
loop_
_entity_poly.entity_id
_entity_poly.type
_entity_poly.pdbx_seq_one_letter_code
_entity_poly.pdbx_strand_id
1 'polypeptide(L)'
;MFREKLAVIEEHQGFFITRQLVVWIHINEIIIDALINNQDLYIRLKALPFIELTLSESFSDLNSGKTNLRLAWMMERFPLVLADFGAGDATTKPVFDGLFRRVIMDRFFIQKLLSGRTFTPFMLAIIGQVSPFCESLLVAGIDSASARQKVQALGFARCRANCGR
;
A
#
# COMPACT_ATOMS: atom_id res chain seq x y z
N MET A 1 2.78 17.24 -11.87
CA MET A 1 2.82 16.49 -10.59
C MET A 1 3.11 14.99 -10.71
N PHE A 2 2.33 14.14 -11.42
CA PHE A 2 2.66 12.69 -11.53
C PHE A 2 3.83 12.40 -12.48
N ARG A 3 3.83 13.00 -13.67
CA ARG A 3 4.90 12.83 -14.68
C ARG A 3 6.27 13.30 -14.19
N GLU A 4 6.31 14.37 -13.41
CA GLU A 4 7.54 14.89 -12.81
C GLU A 4 8.10 13.92 -11.77
N LYS A 5 7.24 13.38 -10.88
CA LYS A 5 7.64 12.34 -9.93
C LYS A 5 8.20 11.12 -10.65
N LEU A 6 7.56 10.69 -11.74
CA LEU A 6 8.03 9.57 -12.55
C LEU A 6 9.39 9.86 -13.18
N ALA A 7 9.59 11.05 -13.74
CA ALA A 7 10.87 11.45 -14.35
C ALA A 7 12.04 11.42 -13.36
N VAL A 8 11.83 11.91 -12.13
CA VAL A 8 12.85 11.85 -11.06
C VAL A 8 13.18 10.39 -10.69
N ILE A 9 12.17 9.53 -10.63
CA ILE A 9 12.38 8.10 -10.33
C ILE A 9 13.13 7.40 -11.47
N GLU A 10 12.81 7.73 -12.72
CA GLU A 10 13.49 7.20 -13.91
C GLU A 10 14.97 7.61 -13.95
N GLU A 11 15.29 8.86 -13.60
CA GLU A 11 16.67 9.35 -13.53
C GLU A 11 17.51 8.56 -12.52
N HIS A 12 16.90 8.17 -11.40
CA HIS A 12 17.57 7.43 -10.33
C HIS A 12 17.27 5.92 -10.34
N GLN A 13 16.71 5.37 -11.42
CA GLN A 13 16.22 3.98 -11.47
C GLN A 13 17.28 2.93 -11.12
N GLY A 14 18.53 3.15 -11.54
CA GLY A 14 19.65 2.25 -11.27
C GLY A 14 19.87 2.02 -9.77
N PHE A 15 19.70 3.07 -8.95
CA PHE A 15 19.82 2.96 -7.50
C PHE A 15 18.76 2.02 -6.90
N PHE A 16 17.51 2.14 -7.35
CA PHE A 16 16.40 1.32 -6.85
C PHE A 16 16.55 -0.14 -7.27
N ILE A 17 16.95 -0.39 -8.51
CA ILE A 17 17.16 -1.74 -9.05
C ILE A 17 18.32 -2.42 -8.32
N THR A 18 19.49 -1.77 -8.25
CA THR A 18 20.69 -2.36 -7.62
C THR A 18 20.47 -2.66 -6.13
N ARG A 19 19.71 -1.82 -5.42
CA ARG A 19 19.44 -2.01 -3.99
C ARG A 19 18.16 -2.82 -3.71
N GLN A 20 17.47 -3.31 -4.75
CA GLN A 20 16.19 -4.03 -4.64
C GLN A 20 15.15 -3.27 -3.80
N LEU A 21 15.09 -1.95 -4.00
CA LEU A 21 14.18 -1.07 -3.29
C LEU A 21 12.89 -0.90 -4.08
N VAL A 22 11.77 -1.11 -3.39
CA VAL A 22 10.43 -0.81 -3.91
C VAL A 22 10.07 0.64 -3.64
N VAL A 23 9.52 1.30 -4.65
CA VAL A 23 9.00 2.68 -4.58
C VAL A 23 7.47 2.63 -4.64
N TRP A 24 6.83 3.35 -3.73
CA TRP A 24 5.38 3.48 -3.68
C TRP A 24 4.96 4.85 -4.20
N ILE A 25 4.04 4.85 -5.18
CA ILE A 25 3.50 6.08 -5.75
C ILE A 25 2.00 6.13 -5.51
N HIS A 26 1.57 7.13 -4.76
CA HIS A 26 0.16 7.42 -4.58
C HIS A 26 -0.48 7.84 -5.90
N ILE A 27 -1.58 7.19 -6.24
CA ILE A 27 -2.38 7.45 -7.44
C ILE A 27 -3.83 7.74 -7.05
N ASN A 28 -4.51 8.46 -7.93
CA ASN A 28 -5.94 8.76 -7.83
C ASN A 28 -6.61 8.50 -9.19
N GLU A 29 -7.90 8.76 -9.28
CA GLU A 29 -8.74 8.53 -10.46
C GLU A 29 -8.18 9.24 -11.68
N ILE A 30 -7.75 10.49 -11.53
CA ILE A 30 -7.17 11.30 -12.61
C ILE A 30 -5.91 10.65 -13.16
N ILE A 31 -5.03 10.13 -12.29
CA ILE A 31 -3.80 9.45 -12.71
C ILE A 31 -4.11 8.12 -13.40
N ILE A 32 -5.09 7.36 -12.89
CA ILE A 32 -5.50 6.11 -13.53
C ILE A 32 -6.07 6.37 -14.92
N ASP A 33 -6.96 7.35 -15.06
CA ASP A 33 -7.52 7.74 -16.36
C ASP A 33 -6.41 8.22 -17.31
N ALA A 34 -5.41 8.94 -16.81
CA ALA A 34 -4.25 9.32 -17.61
C ALA A 34 -3.41 8.12 -18.06
N LEU A 35 -3.26 7.08 -17.22
CA LEU A 35 -2.55 5.84 -17.58
C LEU A 35 -3.32 5.01 -18.60
N ILE A 36 -4.66 4.96 -18.49
CA ILE A 36 -5.52 4.25 -19.43
C ILE A 36 -5.49 4.92 -20.81
N ASN A 37 -5.55 6.26 -20.85
CA ASN A 37 -5.67 7.02 -22.10
C ASN A 37 -4.32 7.40 -22.74
N ASN A 38 -3.19 7.22 -22.05
CA ASN A 38 -1.87 7.60 -22.54
C ASN A 38 -0.91 6.41 -22.56
N GLN A 39 -0.73 5.82 -23.74
CA GLN A 39 0.10 4.63 -23.93
C GLN A 39 1.57 4.87 -23.60
N ASP A 40 2.13 6.05 -23.92
CA ASP A 40 3.53 6.37 -23.61
C ASP A 40 3.78 6.39 -22.09
N LEU A 41 2.88 7.00 -21.33
CA LEU A 41 2.95 7.03 -19.87
C LEU A 41 2.83 5.63 -19.28
N TYR A 42 1.92 4.81 -19.80
CA TYR A 42 1.77 3.42 -19.40
C TYR A 42 3.06 2.61 -19.65
N ILE A 43 3.65 2.71 -20.85
CA ILE A 43 4.88 1.98 -21.20
C ILE A 43 6.03 2.40 -20.29
N ARG A 44 6.20 3.71 -20.06
CA ARG A 44 7.22 4.24 -19.15
C ARG A 44 7.09 3.69 -17.74
N LEU A 45 5.88 3.71 -17.18
CA LEU A 45 5.63 3.18 -15.85
C LEU A 45 5.85 1.65 -15.80
N LYS A 46 5.44 0.93 -16.85
CA LYS A 46 5.60 -0.52 -16.94
C LYS A 46 7.08 -0.95 -17.03
N ALA A 47 7.94 -0.10 -17.59
CA ALA A 47 9.38 -0.32 -17.65
C ALA A 47 10.08 -0.25 -16.26
N LEU A 48 9.36 0.16 -15.20
CA LEU A 48 9.89 0.35 -13.85
C LEU A 48 9.27 -0.68 -12.88
N PRO A 49 9.74 -1.94 -12.89
CA PRO A 49 9.11 -3.04 -12.15
C PRO A 49 9.21 -2.92 -10.62
N PHE A 50 10.04 -2.00 -10.12
CA PHE A 50 10.20 -1.71 -8.71
C PHE A 50 9.17 -0.70 -8.16
N ILE A 51 8.31 -0.16 -9.02
CA ILE A 51 7.21 0.73 -8.62
C ILE A 51 5.97 -0.10 -8.30
N GLU A 52 5.39 0.13 -7.13
CA GLU A 52 4.04 -0.34 -6.80
C GLU A 52 3.14 0.89 -6.59
N LEU A 53 1.87 0.77 -6.99
CA LEU A 53 0.94 1.89 -7.01
C LEU A 53 0.05 1.85 -5.79
N THR A 54 -0.10 3.00 -5.14
CA THR A 54 -0.74 3.12 -3.84
C THR A 54 -2.06 3.84 -3.94
N LEU A 55 -3.10 3.23 -3.38
CA LEU A 55 -4.46 3.77 -3.27
C LEU A 55 -4.82 3.99 -1.80
N SER A 56 -5.72 4.93 -1.56
CA SER A 56 -6.35 5.17 -0.26
C SER A 56 -7.73 4.50 -0.22
N GLU A 57 -8.22 4.15 0.97
CA GLU A 57 -9.60 3.75 1.20
C GLU A 57 -10.60 4.80 0.67
N SER A 58 -10.22 6.08 0.64
CA SER A 58 -11.04 7.16 0.12
C SER A 58 -11.19 7.16 -1.41
N PHE A 59 -10.61 6.19 -2.12
CA PHE A 59 -10.72 6.09 -3.57
C PHE A 59 -12.17 5.81 -3.99
N SER A 60 -12.65 6.54 -5.00
CA SER A 60 -14.04 6.45 -5.45
C SER A 60 -14.37 5.05 -5.96
N ASP A 61 -15.49 4.48 -5.50
CA ASP A 61 -15.94 3.14 -5.88
C ASP A 61 -14.92 2.02 -5.58
N LEU A 62 -14.07 2.18 -4.57
CA LEU A 62 -13.13 1.14 -4.15
C LEU A 62 -13.86 -0.16 -3.76
N ASN A 63 -15.02 -0.04 -3.13
CA ASN A 63 -15.87 -1.16 -2.70
C ASN A 63 -16.35 -2.05 -3.85
N SER A 64 -16.42 -1.51 -5.07
CA SER A 64 -16.75 -2.27 -6.27
C SER A 64 -15.61 -3.20 -6.68
N GLY A 65 -14.38 -2.99 -6.18
CA GLY A 65 -13.24 -3.89 -6.36
C GLY A 65 -13.02 -4.25 -7.84
N LYS A 66 -12.98 -5.55 -8.15
CA LYS A 66 -12.80 -6.09 -9.51
C LYS A 66 -13.92 -5.73 -10.49
N THR A 67 -15.09 -5.30 -10.00
CA THR A 67 -16.20 -4.86 -10.89
C THR A 67 -16.00 -3.43 -11.40
N ASN A 68 -15.14 -2.65 -10.74
CA ASN A 68 -14.73 -1.34 -11.23
C ASN A 68 -13.70 -1.53 -12.36
N LEU A 69 -14.05 -1.10 -13.58
CA LEU A 69 -13.21 -1.26 -14.77
C LEU A 69 -11.82 -0.64 -14.60
N ARG A 70 -11.71 0.50 -13.90
CA ARG A 70 -10.42 1.15 -13.63
C ARG A 70 -9.56 0.27 -12.74
N LEU A 71 -10.11 -0.22 -11.63
CA LEU A 71 -9.37 -1.07 -10.68
C LEU A 71 -9.00 -2.42 -11.27
N ALA A 72 -9.89 -3.03 -12.06
CA ALA A 72 -9.61 -4.26 -12.80
C ALA A 72 -8.45 -4.05 -13.77
N TRP A 73 -8.49 -2.96 -14.57
CA TRP A 73 -7.40 -2.63 -15.50
C TRP A 73 -6.06 -2.45 -14.78
N MET A 74 -6.07 -1.77 -13.64
CA MET A 74 -4.87 -1.54 -12.82
C MET A 74 -4.31 -2.82 -12.21
N MET A 75 -5.17 -3.68 -11.62
CA MET A 75 -4.76 -4.93 -10.97
C MET A 75 -4.03 -5.86 -11.95
N GLU A 76 -4.53 -5.97 -13.18
CA GLU A 76 -3.92 -6.83 -14.21
C GLU A 76 -2.52 -6.38 -14.62
N ARG A 77 -2.20 -5.09 -14.41
CA ARG A 77 -1.02 -4.45 -15.00
C ARG A 77 0.01 -4.01 -13.97
N PHE A 78 -0.39 -3.68 -12.75
CA PHE A 78 0.49 -3.14 -11.73
C PHE A 78 0.21 -3.75 -10.36
N PRO A 79 1.24 -3.97 -9.53
CA PRO A 79 1.03 -4.29 -8.13
C PRO A 79 0.39 -3.12 -7.40
N LEU A 80 -0.72 -3.38 -6.70
CA LEU A 80 -1.45 -2.38 -5.93
C LEU A 80 -1.17 -2.50 -4.43
N VAL A 81 -1.14 -1.35 -3.77
CA VAL A 81 -0.93 -1.19 -2.33
C VAL A 81 -2.06 -0.36 -1.74
N LEU A 82 -2.66 -0.80 -0.65
CA LEU A 82 -3.61 0.00 0.14
C LEU A 82 -2.85 0.76 1.24
N ALA A 83 -3.06 2.07 1.37
CA ALA A 83 -2.25 2.94 2.22
C ALA A 83 -2.70 3.07 3.68
N ASP A 84 -4.00 2.94 3.92
CA ASP A 84 -4.68 3.44 5.12
C ASP A 84 -5.80 2.49 5.54
N PHE A 85 -5.50 1.19 5.52
CA PHE A 85 -6.42 0.16 5.95
C PHE A 85 -6.89 0.37 7.39
N GLY A 86 -8.20 0.46 7.59
CA GLY A 86 -8.83 0.76 8.88
C GLY A 86 -9.11 2.24 9.12
N ALA A 87 -8.96 3.10 8.11
CA ALA A 87 -9.42 4.50 8.16
C ALA A 87 -10.95 4.58 8.26
N GLY A 88 -11.66 3.64 7.63
CA GLY A 88 -13.11 3.52 7.69
C GLY A 88 -13.84 4.14 6.49
N ASP A 89 -13.11 4.53 5.45
CA ASP A 89 -13.66 5.14 4.24
C ASP A 89 -14.12 4.08 3.22
N ALA A 90 -13.63 2.85 3.35
CA ALA A 90 -14.03 1.72 2.52
C ALA A 90 -14.35 0.46 3.35
N THR A 91 -15.09 -0.45 2.73
CA THR A 91 -15.26 -1.80 3.25
C THR A 91 -13.98 -2.60 3.07
N THR A 92 -13.81 -3.66 3.86
CA THR A 92 -12.65 -4.56 3.74
C THR A 92 -12.73 -5.50 2.53
N LYS A 93 -13.86 -5.52 1.82
CA LYS A 93 -14.12 -6.42 0.67
C LYS A 93 -12.99 -6.42 -0.37
N PRO A 94 -12.46 -5.28 -0.83
CA PRO A 94 -11.44 -5.28 -1.88
C PRO A 94 -10.13 -5.95 -1.43
N VAL A 95 -9.80 -5.87 -0.14
CA VAL A 95 -8.65 -6.60 0.43
C VAL A 95 -8.91 -8.10 0.38
N PHE A 96 -10.07 -8.57 0.85
CA PHE A 96 -10.44 -9.99 0.84
C PHE A 96 -10.64 -10.56 -0.57
N ASP A 97 -10.98 -9.72 -1.56
CA ASP A 97 -11.04 -10.12 -2.97
C ASP A 97 -9.63 -10.23 -3.62
N GLY A 98 -8.56 -9.93 -2.85
CA GLY A 98 -7.17 -10.03 -3.29
C GLY A 98 -6.73 -8.90 -4.23
N LEU A 99 -7.34 -7.72 -4.13
CA LEU A 99 -7.02 -6.58 -5.00
C LEU A 99 -5.60 -6.03 -4.76
N PHE A 100 -5.11 -6.14 -3.53
CA PHE A 100 -3.87 -5.50 -3.12
C PHE A 100 -2.79 -6.53 -2.81
N ARG A 101 -1.61 -6.33 -3.42
CA ARG A 101 -0.41 -7.09 -3.09
C ARG A 101 0.06 -6.77 -1.67
N ARG A 102 -0.07 -5.51 -1.26
CA ARG A 102 0.32 -5.06 0.08
C ARG A 102 -0.78 -4.21 0.70
N VAL A 103 -0.90 -4.31 2.02
CA VAL A 103 -1.87 -3.54 2.80
C VAL A 103 -1.10 -2.82 3.90
N ILE A 104 -1.30 -1.52 4.03
CA ILE A 104 -0.71 -0.68 5.08
C ILE A 104 -1.85 -0.25 6.00
N MET A 105 -1.70 -0.52 7.28
CA MET A 105 -2.68 -0.10 8.29
C MET A 105 -2.55 1.39 8.59
N ASP A 106 -3.69 2.06 8.72
CA ASP A 106 -3.77 3.48 9.01
C ASP A 106 -3.05 3.82 10.33
N ARG A 107 -2.30 4.92 10.30
CA ARG A 107 -1.49 5.36 11.44
C ARG A 107 -2.37 5.75 12.63
N PHE A 108 -3.50 6.41 12.41
CA PHE A 108 -4.35 6.89 13.49
C PHE A 108 -5.09 5.73 14.15
N PHE A 109 -5.54 4.77 13.34
CA PHE A 109 -6.10 3.51 13.80
C PHE A 109 -5.13 2.76 14.73
N ILE A 110 -3.88 2.59 14.30
CA ILE A 110 -2.85 1.90 15.07
C ILE A 110 -2.50 2.66 16.35
N GLN A 111 -2.33 3.98 16.29
CA GLN A 111 -2.03 4.81 17.45
C GLN A 111 -3.13 4.72 18.52
N LYS A 112 -4.40 4.72 18.12
CA LYS A 112 -5.53 4.52 19.06
C LYS A 112 -5.47 3.15 19.75
N LEU A 113 -5.09 2.10 19.03
CA LEU A 113 -5.03 0.74 19.57
C LEU A 113 -3.80 0.49 20.44
N LEU A 114 -2.65 1.13 20.15
CA LEU A 114 -1.39 0.94 20.87
C LEU A 114 -1.48 1.27 22.38
N SER A 115 -2.36 2.21 22.75
CA SER A 115 -2.69 2.57 24.13
C SER A 115 -3.50 1.49 24.87
N GLY A 116 -4.17 0.59 24.14
CA GLY A 116 -5.02 -0.45 24.71
C GLY A 116 -4.26 -1.74 25.08
N ARG A 117 -4.75 -2.45 26.10
CA ARG A 117 -4.28 -3.80 26.44
C ARG A 117 -4.65 -4.85 25.39
N THR A 118 -5.60 -4.52 24.53
CA THR A 118 -6.13 -5.39 23.46
C THR A 118 -5.37 -5.28 22.15
N PHE A 119 -4.33 -4.43 22.05
CA PHE A 119 -3.55 -4.26 20.83
C PHE A 119 -3.08 -5.60 20.25
N THR A 120 -2.31 -6.37 21.03
CA THR A 120 -1.71 -7.63 20.58
C THR A 120 -2.75 -8.64 20.08
N PRO A 121 -3.79 -9.04 20.85
CA PRO A 121 -4.77 -10.01 20.36
C PRO A 121 -5.55 -9.49 19.14
N PHE A 122 -5.85 -8.20 19.09
CA PHE A 122 -6.52 -7.60 17.93
C PHE A 122 -5.64 -7.67 16.68
N MET A 123 -4.36 -7.29 16.78
CA MET A 123 -3.44 -7.33 15.65
C MET A 123 -3.21 -8.76 15.16
N LEU A 124 -3.10 -9.74 16.06
CA LEU A 124 -3.00 -11.15 15.67
C LEU A 124 -4.24 -11.62 14.89
N ALA A 125 -5.43 -11.19 15.29
CA ALA A 125 -6.66 -11.51 14.57
C ALA A 125 -6.69 -10.87 13.17
N ILE A 126 -6.21 -9.62 13.02
CA ILE A 126 -6.10 -8.97 11.71
C ILE A 126 -5.08 -9.67 10.84
N ILE A 127 -3.89 -9.99 11.37
CA ILE A 127 -2.86 -10.73 10.64
C ILE A 127 -3.42 -12.08 10.17
N GLY A 128 -4.09 -12.83 11.04
CA GLY A 128 -4.66 -14.13 10.70
C GLY A 128 -5.72 -14.08 9.60
N GLN A 129 -6.53 -13.02 9.58
CA GLN A 129 -7.60 -12.85 8.59
C GLN A 129 -7.11 -12.25 7.27
N VAL A 130 -6.18 -11.28 7.30
CA VAL A 130 -5.79 -10.51 6.11
C VAL A 130 -4.61 -11.12 5.37
N SER A 131 -3.68 -11.79 6.06
CA SER A 131 -2.47 -12.35 5.44
C SER A 131 -2.72 -13.34 4.29
N PRO A 132 -3.80 -14.16 4.28
CA PRO A 132 -4.09 -15.02 3.13
C PRO A 132 -4.40 -14.26 1.83
N PHE A 133 -4.77 -12.98 1.91
CA PHE A 133 -5.26 -12.18 0.79
C PHE A 133 -4.27 -11.11 0.31
N CYS A 134 -3.13 -10.95 0.97
CA CYS A 134 -2.07 -10.03 0.56
C CYS A 134 -0.69 -10.61 0.86
N GLU A 135 0.33 -10.24 0.09
CA GLU A 135 1.70 -10.73 0.34
C GLU A 135 2.34 -10.10 1.57
N SER A 136 1.95 -8.88 1.92
CA SER A 136 2.49 -8.20 3.10
C SER A 136 1.52 -7.22 3.72
N LEU A 137 1.31 -7.37 5.02
CA LEU A 137 0.64 -6.39 5.88
C LEU A 137 1.68 -5.54 6.60
N LEU A 138 1.54 -4.22 6.50
CA LEU A 138 2.42 -3.22 7.08
C LEU A 138 1.66 -2.36 8.08
N VAL A 139 2.40 -1.77 9.01
CA VAL A 139 1.86 -0.91 10.06
C VAL A 139 2.57 0.44 10.00
N ALA A 140 1.81 1.51 9.77
CA ALA A 140 2.33 2.88 9.78
C ALA A 140 2.22 3.52 11.18
N GLY A 141 2.92 4.64 11.40
CA GLY A 141 2.77 5.47 12.61
C GLY A 141 3.43 4.91 13.89
N ILE A 142 4.46 4.08 13.76
CA ILE A 142 5.20 3.52 14.89
C ILE A 142 6.38 4.43 15.27
N ASP A 143 6.09 5.40 16.12
CA ASP A 143 7.03 6.48 16.43
C ASP A 143 7.86 6.22 17.70
N SER A 144 7.40 5.34 18.61
CA SER A 144 8.10 5.03 19.86
C SER A 144 8.82 3.68 19.83
N ALA A 145 9.95 3.58 20.54
CA ALA A 145 10.71 2.34 20.65
C ALA A 145 9.90 1.20 21.29
N SER A 146 9.06 1.51 22.28
CA SER A 146 8.16 0.54 22.92
C SER A 146 7.09 0.01 21.95
N ALA A 147 6.52 0.88 21.11
CA ALA A 147 5.59 0.45 20.06
C ALA A 147 6.28 -0.41 19.00
N ARG A 148 7.54 -0.09 18.61
CA ARG A 148 8.32 -0.95 17.70
C ARG A 148 8.53 -2.34 18.26
N GLN A 149 8.89 -2.45 19.55
CA GLN A 149 9.08 -3.75 20.19
C GLN A 149 7.79 -4.58 20.20
N LYS A 150 6.64 -3.95 20.50
CA LYS A 150 5.32 -4.63 20.44
C LYS A 150 5.01 -5.13 19.03
N VAL A 151 5.26 -4.33 18.00
CA VAL A 151 4.98 -4.71 16.60
C VAL A 151 5.99 -5.76 16.10
N GLN A 152 7.25 -5.69 16.49
CA GLN A 152 8.24 -6.73 16.19
C GLN A 152 7.88 -8.09 16.80
N ALA A 153 7.36 -8.09 18.04
CA ALA A 153 6.91 -9.31 18.71
C ALA A 153 5.70 -9.99 18.01
N LEU A 154 4.96 -9.25 17.18
CA LEU A 154 3.83 -9.79 16.39
C LEU A 154 4.29 -10.53 15.12
N GLY A 155 5.59 -10.56 14.81
CA GLY A 155 6.11 -11.30 13.67
C GLY A 155 5.77 -10.67 12.31
N PHE A 156 5.45 -9.36 12.26
CA PHE A 156 5.29 -8.66 10.98
C PHE A 156 6.55 -8.82 10.14
N ALA A 157 6.45 -9.56 9.04
CA ALA A 157 7.56 -9.93 8.18
C ALA A 157 8.29 -8.73 7.53
N ARG A 158 7.72 -7.52 7.60
CA ARG A 158 8.40 -6.27 7.22
C ARG A 158 7.71 -5.07 7.87
N CYS A 159 8.12 -4.72 9.08
CA CYS A 159 7.77 -3.42 9.65
C CYS A 159 8.73 -2.36 9.06
N ARG A 160 8.33 -1.63 8.00
CA ARG A 160 9.07 -0.41 7.59
C ARG A 160 8.70 0.71 8.56
N ALA A 161 9.35 0.70 9.73
CA ALA A 161 9.40 1.89 10.57
C ALA A 161 10.23 2.94 9.83
N ASN A 162 9.59 4.04 9.43
CA ASN A 162 10.28 5.19 8.89
C ASN A 162 11.04 5.84 10.06
N CYS A 163 12.23 5.34 10.36
CA CYS A 163 13.17 5.97 11.27
C CYS A 163 14.45 6.18 10.47
N GLY A 164 14.67 7.44 10.08
CA GLY A 164 15.88 7.84 9.38
C GLY A 164 17.14 7.32 10.08
N ARG A 165 18.06 6.86 9.26
CA ARG A 165 19.47 7.14 9.46
C ARG A 165 19.97 7.82 8.20
#